data_AF-A0A420HEW0-F1
#
_entry.id   AF-A0A420HEW0-F1
#
_cell.length_a   1.000
_cell.length_b   1.000
_cell.length_c   1.000
_cell.angle_alpha   90.00
_cell.angle_beta   90.00
_cell.angle_gamma   90.00
#
_symmetry.space_group_name_H-M   'P 1'
#
loop_
_entity.id
_entity.type
_entity.pdbx_description
1 polymer ?
#
loop_
_entity_poly.entity_id
_entity_poly.type
_entity_poly.pdbx_seq_one_letter_code
_entity_poly.pdbx_strand_id
1 'polypeptide(L)'
;MERGNRIHKNLEKETHTLIPVKVHIREDTLGLKIWNMIQGLRTLRAQGLTREFQVWGIVDNKLVGGKIDEISYTNPITDTREHVEGLKSDEDKPTRRGIFADDETSNADVTKSIPPSPSKNVYICDVKTRSTRSLPSEVTFRPTKYQLMLYHRFLSAITSGQFDLEVLTTFYKLDSSRTFSDSFIAQLCCLDETQFHDSEISKCSSTTKSPRPLILDHNNLSSLWSLMLAEFRKSFPDGPASLSTHLKVEYRSGEDGDIIGTKTFLMNEPDLTAYLKHLMEWWRGERMPEGVVLEEAYKCRNCEFADICEWRLKKVEDDRKLFKLRKELAENIGQR
;
A
#
# COMPACT_ATOMS: atom_id res chain seq x y z
N MET A 1 -13.22 2.60 -15.42
CA MET A 1 -11.99 1.86 -15.06
C MET A 1 -10.83 2.17 -16.01
N GLU A 2 -11.04 2.24 -17.32
CA GLU A 2 -9.95 2.43 -18.32
C GLU A 2 -9.07 3.67 -18.07
N ARG A 3 -9.68 4.82 -17.73
CA ARG A 3 -8.94 6.06 -17.44
C ARG A 3 -7.98 5.91 -16.25
N GLY A 4 -8.44 5.25 -15.18
CA GLY A 4 -7.63 4.97 -14.00
C GLY A 4 -6.44 4.08 -14.34
N ASN A 5 -6.70 2.99 -15.08
CA ASN A 5 -5.64 2.07 -15.52
C ASN A 5 -4.56 2.76 -16.37
N ARG A 6 -4.90 3.79 -17.15
CA ARG A 6 -3.90 4.55 -17.92
C ARG A 6 -2.95 5.33 -17.01
N ILE A 7 -3.47 5.95 -15.94
CA ILE A 7 -2.66 6.72 -15.00
C ILE A 7 -1.69 5.80 -14.25
N HIS A 8 -2.17 4.67 -13.71
CA HIS A 8 -1.30 3.68 -13.04
C HIS A 8 -0.23 3.13 -14.00
N LYS A 9 -0.59 2.80 -15.26
CA LYS A 9 0.37 2.35 -16.27
C LYS A 9 1.43 3.40 -16.59
N ASN A 10 1.07 4.68 -16.62
CA ASN A 10 2.03 5.76 -16.85
C ASN A 10 2.98 5.89 -15.67
N LEU A 11 2.45 5.84 -14.44
CA LEU A 11 3.24 5.85 -13.21
C LEU A 11 4.19 4.66 -13.14
N GLU A 12 3.72 3.44 -13.41
CA GLU A 12 4.53 2.21 -13.43
C GLU A 12 5.72 2.33 -14.38
N LYS A 13 5.53 2.97 -15.54
CA LYS A 13 6.59 3.21 -16.54
C LYS A 13 7.65 4.22 -16.12
N GLU A 14 7.41 5.02 -15.09
CA GLU A 14 8.41 5.95 -14.55
C GLU A 14 9.58 5.19 -13.90
N THR A 15 9.31 3.99 -13.35
CA THR A 15 10.26 3.22 -12.56
C THR A 15 10.62 1.87 -13.18
N HIS A 16 9.79 1.36 -14.09
CA HIS A 16 9.98 0.05 -14.70
C HIS A 16 9.83 0.06 -16.22
N THR A 17 10.72 -0.67 -16.89
CA THR A 17 10.56 -1.07 -18.28
C THR A 17 9.81 -2.40 -18.34
N LEU A 18 8.67 -2.44 -19.03
CA LEU A 18 7.89 -3.67 -19.21
C LEU A 18 8.57 -4.58 -20.23
N ILE A 19 9.03 -5.74 -19.77
CA ILE A 19 9.68 -6.74 -20.61
C ILE A 19 8.85 -8.04 -20.58
N PRO A 20 8.32 -8.50 -21.73
CA PRO A 20 7.51 -9.71 -21.75
C PRO A 20 8.38 -10.94 -21.50
N VAL A 21 7.99 -11.74 -20.49
CA VAL A 21 8.63 -13.03 -20.17
C VAL A 21 7.64 -14.16 -20.42
N LYS A 22 8.04 -15.12 -21.26
CA LYS A 22 7.26 -16.34 -21.52
C LYS A 22 7.44 -17.33 -20.38
N VAL A 23 6.33 -17.82 -19.85
CA VAL A 23 6.25 -18.87 -18.81
C VAL A 23 5.73 -20.16 -19.43
N HIS A 24 6.27 -21.31 -19.03
CA HIS A 24 5.89 -22.61 -19.59
C HIS A 24 5.31 -23.55 -18.53
N ILE A 25 5.77 -23.43 -17.29
CA ILE A 25 5.26 -24.21 -16.16
C ILE A 25 4.67 -23.30 -15.08
N ARG A 26 3.92 -23.90 -14.15
CA ARG A 26 3.21 -23.14 -13.10
C ARG A 26 4.21 -22.49 -12.13
N GLU A 27 5.33 -23.14 -11.90
CA GLU A 27 6.45 -22.65 -11.09
C GLU A 27 7.05 -21.38 -11.69
N ASP A 28 7.23 -21.29 -13.01
CA ASP A 28 7.72 -20.08 -13.69
C ASP A 28 6.79 -18.87 -13.40
N THR A 29 5.49 -19.11 -13.29
CA THR A 29 4.51 -18.04 -13.04
C THR A 29 4.69 -17.43 -11.65
N LEU A 30 4.92 -18.27 -10.62
CA LEU A 30 5.22 -17.77 -9.28
C LEU A 30 6.64 -17.22 -9.21
N GLY A 31 7.60 -17.87 -9.88
CA GLY A 31 8.98 -17.41 -10.01
C GLY A 31 9.08 -16.01 -10.58
N LEU A 32 8.30 -15.69 -11.62
CA LEU A 32 8.25 -14.34 -12.20
C LEU A 32 7.74 -13.30 -11.20
N LYS A 33 6.75 -13.64 -10.36
CA LYS A 33 6.27 -12.72 -9.32
C LYS A 33 7.33 -12.48 -8.25
N ILE A 34 8.03 -13.53 -7.81
CA ILE A 34 9.12 -13.42 -6.84
C ILE A 34 10.29 -12.61 -7.43
N TRP A 35 10.63 -12.85 -8.71
CA TRP A 35 11.64 -12.08 -9.43
C TRP A 35 11.26 -10.60 -9.48
N ASN A 36 10.01 -10.26 -9.83
CA ASN A 36 9.54 -8.88 -9.84
C ASN A 36 9.63 -8.22 -8.45
N MET A 37 9.43 -8.96 -7.36
CA MET A 37 9.65 -8.44 -6.00
C MET A 37 11.13 -8.18 -5.72
N ILE A 38 12.04 -9.09 -6.09
CA ILE A 38 13.49 -8.87 -6.01
C ILE A 38 13.88 -7.59 -6.74
N GLN A 39 13.36 -7.42 -7.96
CA GLN A 39 13.60 -6.24 -8.76
C GLN A 39 13.03 -4.98 -8.12
N GLY A 40 11.80 -5.01 -7.62
CA GLY A 40 11.21 -3.89 -6.89
C GLY A 40 12.02 -3.48 -5.66
N LEU A 41 12.54 -4.44 -4.89
CA LEU A 41 13.41 -4.18 -3.73
C LEU A 41 14.74 -3.55 -4.14
N ARG A 42 15.34 -4.01 -5.24
CA ARG A 42 16.57 -3.41 -5.81
C ARG A 42 16.32 -1.98 -6.28
N THR A 43 15.24 -1.76 -7.02
CA THR A 43 14.82 -0.43 -7.50
C THR A 43 14.54 0.51 -6.34
N LEU A 44 13.85 0.05 -5.29
CA LEU A 44 13.62 0.82 -4.07
C LEU A 44 14.94 1.33 -3.45
N ARG A 45 15.95 0.46 -3.36
CA ARG A 45 17.26 0.84 -2.83
C ARG A 45 18.06 1.76 -3.76
N ALA A 46 17.96 1.57 -5.07
CA ALA A 46 18.71 2.34 -6.06
C ALA A 46 18.12 3.73 -6.31
N GLN A 47 16.80 3.81 -6.46
CA GLN A 47 16.08 5.02 -6.88
C GLN A 47 15.30 5.70 -5.74
N GLY A 48 15.14 5.02 -4.60
CA GLY A 48 14.40 5.54 -3.45
C GLY A 48 12.91 5.24 -3.46
N LEU A 49 12.38 4.66 -4.55
CA LEU A 49 11.00 4.22 -4.67
C LEU A 49 10.86 3.07 -5.67
N THR A 50 9.80 2.29 -5.53
CA THR A 50 9.34 1.31 -6.52
C THR A 50 7.82 1.35 -6.57
N ARG A 51 7.26 0.90 -7.69
CA ARG A 51 5.81 0.87 -7.93
C ARG A 51 5.32 -0.54 -8.17
N GLU A 52 4.02 -0.74 -8.01
CA GLU A 52 3.35 -1.97 -8.45
C GLU A 52 3.93 -3.23 -7.79
N PHE A 53 4.25 -3.13 -6.50
CA PHE A 53 4.96 -4.13 -5.73
C PHE A 53 4.04 -5.25 -5.25
N GLN A 54 4.33 -6.49 -5.64
CA GLN A 54 3.54 -7.65 -5.25
C GLN A 54 3.72 -7.97 -3.76
N VAL A 55 2.62 -8.31 -3.09
CA VAL A 55 2.62 -8.75 -1.69
C VAL A 55 1.60 -9.88 -1.49
N TRP A 56 1.85 -10.74 -0.49
CA TRP A 56 0.91 -11.79 -0.07
C TRP A 56 0.77 -11.83 1.45
N GLY A 57 -0.38 -12.30 1.91
CA GLY A 57 -0.59 -12.66 3.30
C GLY A 57 -1.82 -13.54 3.48
N ILE A 58 -2.14 -13.81 4.74
CA ILE A 58 -3.29 -14.63 5.13
C ILE A 58 -4.36 -13.75 5.76
N VAL A 59 -5.60 -13.95 5.33
CA VAL A 59 -6.80 -13.40 5.99
C VAL A 59 -7.77 -14.55 6.19
N ASP A 60 -8.12 -14.86 7.44
CA ASP A 60 -9.05 -15.94 7.79
C ASP A 60 -8.70 -17.29 7.13
N ASN A 61 -7.43 -17.69 7.24
CA ASN A 61 -6.88 -18.92 6.63
C ASN A 61 -6.99 -18.98 5.09
N LYS A 62 -7.24 -17.85 4.43
CA LYS A 62 -7.21 -17.73 2.97
C LYS A 62 -6.00 -16.91 2.53
N LEU A 63 -5.34 -17.39 1.47
CA LEU A 63 -4.27 -16.63 0.80
C LEU A 63 -4.86 -15.42 0.08
N VAL A 64 -4.33 -14.25 0.39
CA VAL A 64 -4.68 -12.98 -0.26
C VAL A 64 -3.44 -12.40 -0.91
N GLY A 65 -3.57 -12.00 -2.18
CA GLY A 65 -2.54 -11.29 -2.92
C GLY A 65 -2.91 -9.82 -3.11
N GLY A 66 -1.91 -8.94 -3.09
CA GLY A 66 -2.06 -7.52 -3.35
C GLY A 66 -0.95 -6.99 -4.26
N LYS A 67 -1.19 -5.83 -4.88
CA LYS A 67 -0.19 -5.07 -5.63
C LYS A 67 -0.21 -3.66 -5.06
N ILE A 68 0.90 -3.26 -4.45
CA ILE A 68 1.06 -1.96 -3.78
C ILE A 68 1.48 -0.97 -4.85
N ASP A 69 0.73 0.12 -5.02
CA ASP A 69 1.02 1.09 -6.09
C ASP A 69 2.40 1.73 -5.94
N GLU A 70 2.83 2.04 -4.72
CA GLU A 70 4.13 2.63 -4.43
C GLU A 70 4.68 2.24 -3.05
N ILE A 71 5.97 1.93 -3.01
CA ILE A 71 6.79 1.81 -1.81
C ILE A 71 7.98 2.78 -1.97
N SER A 72 8.27 3.60 -0.96
CA SER A 72 9.33 4.61 -1.05
C SER A 72 10.05 4.86 0.28
N TYR A 73 11.23 5.47 0.24
CA TYR A 73 11.93 5.99 1.44
C TYR A 73 11.56 7.45 1.75
N THR A 74 10.71 8.08 0.95
CA THR A 74 10.31 9.48 1.11
C THR A 74 9.19 9.60 2.13
N ASN A 75 9.41 10.40 3.16
CA ASN A 75 8.40 10.63 4.20
C ASN A 75 7.22 11.45 3.64
N PRO A 76 5.98 10.92 3.66
CA PRO A 76 4.82 11.60 3.11
C PRO A 76 4.39 12.84 3.91
N ILE A 77 4.87 13.03 5.14
CA ILE A 77 4.49 14.13 6.04
C ILE A 77 5.31 15.40 5.79
N THR A 78 6.55 15.25 5.29
CA THR A 78 7.41 16.41 5.00
C THR A 78 6.99 17.16 3.74
N ASP A 79 6.47 16.46 2.72
CA ASP A 79 5.90 17.07 1.50
C ASP A 79 4.71 18.00 1.79
N THR A 80 3.93 17.71 2.84
CA THR A 80 2.78 18.54 3.20
C THR A 80 3.16 19.89 3.82
N ARG A 81 4.38 20.08 4.33
CA ARG A 81 4.80 21.37 4.93
C ARG A 81 5.15 22.40 3.86
N GLU A 82 5.72 21.98 2.73
CA GLU A 82 6.12 22.89 1.65
C GLU A 82 4.93 23.47 0.88
N HIS A 83 3.77 22.78 0.87
CA HIS A 83 2.56 23.27 0.21
C HIS A 83 1.66 24.17 1.08
N VAL A 84 1.96 24.34 2.37
CA VAL A 84 1.15 25.18 3.29
C VAL A 84 1.72 26.60 3.46
N GLU A 85 2.95 26.87 3.03
CA GLU A 85 3.58 28.20 3.14
C GLU A 85 3.00 29.27 2.18
N GLY A 86 1.99 28.92 1.37
CA GLY A 86 1.28 29.85 0.47
C GLY A 86 0.10 30.62 1.08
N LEU A 87 -0.32 30.32 2.31
CA LEU A 87 -1.42 31.02 2.98
C LEU A 87 -0.84 32.00 4.01
N LYS A 88 -0.57 33.24 3.55
CA LYS A 88 -0.27 34.36 4.42
C LYS A 88 -1.47 34.63 5.34
N SER A 89 -1.30 34.40 6.65
CA SER A 89 -2.15 35.00 7.66
C SER A 89 -1.57 36.38 8.02
N ASP A 90 -2.36 37.41 7.71
CA ASP A 90 -2.31 38.70 8.40
C ASP A 90 -2.43 38.46 9.90
N GLU A 91 -1.49 38.98 10.69
CA GLU A 91 -1.84 39.68 11.94
C GLU A 91 -0.69 40.53 12.45
N ASP A 92 -1.04 41.79 12.69
CA ASP A 92 -0.22 42.89 13.16
C ASP A 92 -0.30 42.94 14.70
N LYS A 93 0.85 43.21 15.34
CA LYS A 93 1.06 43.87 16.66
C LYS A 93 1.18 43.08 18.00
N PRO A 94 1.92 43.65 19.00
CA PRO A 94 3.07 42.94 19.59
C PRO A 94 3.19 42.98 21.14
N THR A 95 4.21 42.26 21.63
CA THR A 95 4.97 42.48 22.90
C THR A 95 4.32 42.14 24.25
N ARG A 96 4.91 41.19 24.99
CA ARG A 96 5.52 41.47 26.31
C ARG A 96 6.41 40.32 26.83
N ARG A 97 7.62 40.73 27.24
CA ARG A 97 8.65 39.98 27.97
C ARG A 97 8.27 39.73 29.43
N GLY A 98 8.76 38.62 29.98
CA GLY A 98 9.13 38.37 31.38
C GLY A 98 9.76 36.97 31.42
N ILE A 99 11.08 36.78 31.52
CA ILE A 99 11.99 36.95 32.67
C ILE A 99 11.40 36.40 33.97
N PHE A 100 11.92 35.25 34.42
CA PHE A 100 12.27 34.77 35.79
C PHE A 100 12.46 33.24 35.69
N ALA A 101 13.33 32.54 36.40
CA ALA A 101 14.64 32.79 37.01
C ALA A 101 15.24 31.39 37.27
N ASP A 102 16.56 31.34 37.36
CA ASP A 102 17.42 30.18 37.54
C ASP A 102 17.09 29.32 38.77
N ASP A 103 17.27 28.01 38.65
CA ASP A 103 17.73 27.17 39.75
C ASP A 103 18.65 26.05 39.22
N GLU A 104 19.92 26.14 39.59
CA GLU A 104 20.97 25.15 39.32
C GLU A 104 21.04 24.17 40.50
N THR A 105 20.98 22.86 40.24
CA THR A 105 21.99 21.91 40.74
C THR A 105 21.77 20.47 40.24
N SER A 106 22.75 19.95 39.50
CA SER A 106 23.53 18.73 39.82
C SER A 106 23.98 17.98 38.56
N ASN A 107 25.30 17.86 38.45
CA ASN A 107 26.02 17.12 37.42
C ASN A 107 25.83 15.60 37.59
N ALA A 108 25.39 14.92 36.52
CA ALA A 108 25.69 13.51 36.29
C ALA A 108 25.71 13.23 34.78
N ASP A 109 26.93 13.21 34.24
CA ASP A 109 27.40 12.39 33.13
C ASP A 109 26.48 12.24 31.89
N VAL A 110 26.39 13.30 31.08
CA VAL A 110 25.82 13.24 29.73
C VAL A 110 26.87 12.62 28.80
N THR A 111 26.89 11.30 28.74
CA THR A 111 27.37 10.61 27.54
C THR A 111 26.48 11.07 26.40
N LYS A 112 27.03 11.94 25.54
CA LYS A 112 26.42 12.34 24.27
C LYS A 112 26.24 11.09 23.41
N SER A 113 25.11 10.41 23.57
CA SER A 113 24.62 9.45 22.60
C SER A 113 24.32 10.25 21.34
N ILE A 114 25.21 10.10 20.36
CA ILE A 114 24.96 10.50 18.98
C ILE A 114 23.59 9.91 18.62
N PRO A 115 22.59 10.71 18.21
CA PRO A 115 21.31 10.16 17.82
C PRO A 115 21.57 9.13 16.72
N PRO A 116 21.02 7.91 16.83
CA PRO A 116 21.15 6.92 15.77
C PRO A 116 20.72 7.59 14.47
N SER A 117 21.57 7.48 13.43
CA SER A 117 21.22 7.92 12.08
C SER A 117 19.79 7.49 11.78
N PRO A 118 18.90 8.37 11.27
CA PRO A 118 17.50 8.02 11.09
C PRO A 118 17.42 6.76 10.24
N SER A 119 16.90 5.67 10.82
CA SER A 119 16.61 4.46 10.08
C SER A 119 15.76 4.85 8.87
N LYS A 120 16.14 4.39 7.68
CA LYS A 120 15.39 4.69 6.46
C LYS A 120 14.04 4.00 6.56
N ASN A 121 13.03 4.74 6.98
CA ASN A 121 11.66 4.25 7.02
C ASN A 121 11.16 4.01 5.59
N VAL A 122 10.49 2.89 5.40
CA VAL A 122 9.78 2.52 4.18
C VAL A 122 8.32 2.95 4.34
N TYR A 123 7.80 3.65 3.34
CA TYR A 123 6.44 4.17 3.32
C TYR A 123 5.63 3.47 2.22
N ILE A 124 4.33 3.29 2.47
CA ILE A 124 3.37 2.71 1.53
C ILE A 124 2.46 3.83 1.04
N CYS A 125 2.31 3.94 -0.29
CA CYS A 125 1.38 4.85 -0.92
C CYS A 125 0.47 4.10 -1.91
N ASP A 126 -0.82 4.43 -1.87
CA ASP A 126 -1.82 3.98 -2.86
C ASP A 126 -2.31 5.19 -3.65
N VAL A 127 -2.46 5.03 -4.97
CA VAL A 127 -2.90 6.07 -5.88
C VAL A 127 -4.34 5.77 -6.28
N LYS A 128 -5.26 6.70 -5.99
CA LYS A 128 -6.67 6.57 -6.39
C LYS A 128 -7.06 7.62 -7.41
N THR A 129 -7.58 7.17 -8.54
CA THR A 129 -8.12 8.07 -9.57
C THR A 129 -9.58 8.42 -9.28
N ARG A 130 -9.95 9.71 -9.35
CA ARG A 130 -11.32 10.19 -9.14
C ARG A 130 -11.84 10.98 -10.35
N SER A 131 -13.14 10.92 -10.58
CA SER A 131 -13.82 11.78 -11.57
C SER A 131 -14.07 13.20 -11.06
N THR A 132 -14.06 13.40 -9.74
CA THR A 132 -14.29 14.70 -9.08
C THR A 132 -13.01 15.22 -8.44
N ARG A 133 -12.72 16.51 -8.56
CA ARG A 133 -11.53 17.19 -7.98
C ARG A 133 -11.69 17.56 -6.50
N SER A 134 -12.22 16.63 -5.71
CA SER A 134 -12.30 16.76 -4.25
C SER A 134 -11.62 15.57 -3.58
N LEU A 135 -11.46 15.59 -2.27
CA LEU A 135 -11.11 14.38 -1.51
C LEU A 135 -12.38 13.58 -1.20
N PRO A 136 -12.29 12.23 -1.08
CA PRO A 136 -13.45 11.45 -0.65
C PRO A 136 -13.81 11.74 0.81
N SER A 137 -15.09 11.57 1.13
CA SER A 137 -15.55 11.52 2.53
C SER A 137 -14.90 10.38 3.29
N GLU A 138 -14.95 10.41 4.61
CA GLU A 138 -14.40 9.33 5.44
C GLU A 138 -15.04 7.98 5.15
N VAL A 139 -16.34 8.00 4.84
CA VAL A 139 -17.11 6.83 4.47
C VAL A 139 -16.60 6.16 3.19
N THR A 140 -16.42 6.95 2.13
CA THR A 140 -15.92 6.43 0.84
C THR A 140 -14.43 6.11 0.88
N PHE A 141 -13.69 6.68 1.84
CA PHE A 141 -12.27 6.41 2.06
C PHE A 141 -12.02 5.06 2.74
N ARG A 142 -12.98 4.57 3.53
CA ARG A 142 -12.87 3.38 4.38
C ARG A 142 -12.29 2.15 3.66
N PRO A 143 -12.71 1.76 2.43
CA PRO A 143 -12.13 0.61 1.74
C PRO A 143 -10.63 0.78 1.46
N THR A 144 -10.20 1.96 0.97
CA THR A 144 -8.79 2.26 0.71
C THR A 144 -7.97 2.26 1.99
N LYS A 145 -8.54 2.79 3.09
CA LYS A 145 -7.90 2.77 4.42
C LYS A 145 -7.51 1.33 4.80
N TYR A 146 -8.46 0.39 4.77
CA TYR A 146 -8.19 -1.00 5.16
C TYR A 146 -7.36 -1.77 4.14
N GLN A 147 -7.44 -1.43 2.84
CA GLN A 147 -6.54 -1.99 1.81
C GLN A 147 -5.07 -1.71 2.14
N LEU A 148 -4.73 -0.46 2.45
CA LEU A 148 -3.36 -0.08 2.82
C LEU A 148 -2.93 -0.71 4.15
N MET A 149 -3.82 -0.79 5.14
CA MET A 149 -3.51 -1.48 6.40
C MET A 149 -3.22 -2.97 6.17
N LEU A 150 -3.96 -3.63 5.26
CA LEU A 150 -3.68 -5.02 4.86
C LEU A 150 -2.31 -5.15 4.20
N TYR A 151 -1.96 -4.25 3.28
CA TYR A 151 -0.64 -4.25 2.64
C TYR A 151 0.49 -4.08 3.66
N HIS A 152 0.31 -3.17 4.62
CA HIS A 152 1.23 -3.03 5.74
C HIS A 152 1.38 -4.33 6.52
N ARG A 153 0.27 -4.94 6.97
CA ARG A 153 0.28 -6.21 7.71
C ARG A 153 1.00 -7.32 6.94
N PHE A 154 0.76 -7.43 5.64
CA PHE A 154 1.40 -8.44 4.80
C PHE A 154 2.91 -8.22 4.64
N LEU A 155 3.35 -6.98 4.40
CA LEU A 155 4.78 -6.66 4.38
C LEU A 155 5.45 -6.90 5.74
N SER A 156 4.78 -6.54 6.84
CA SER A 156 5.26 -6.84 8.19
C SER A 156 5.41 -8.35 8.42
N ALA A 157 4.47 -9.17 7.92
CA ALA A 157 4.55 -10.62 8.04
C ALA A 157 5.73 -11.22 7.26
N ILE A 158 5.97 -10.75 6.02
CA ILE A 158 7.13 -11.18 5.22
C ILE A 158 8.45 -10.76 5.89
N THR A 159 8.56 -9.51 6.33
CA THR A 159 9.79 -8.98 6.95
C THR A 159 10.09 -9.54 8.34
N SER A 160 9.08 -10.06 9.05
CA SER A 160 9.25 -10.79 10.32
C SER A 160 9.44 -12.29 10.15
N GLY A 161 9.37 -12.83 8.92
CA GLY A 161 9.44 -14.27 8.66
C GLY A 161 8.19 -15.05 9.09
N GLN A 162 7.06 -14.38 9.30
CA GLN A 162 5.76 -15.00 9.61
C GLN A 162 5.00 -15.47 8.36
N PHE A 163 5.49 -15.15 7.16
CA PHE A 163 4.96 -15.65 5.89
C PHE A 163 6.07 -16.33 5.11
N ASP A 164 5.84 -17.59 4.73
CA ASP A 164 6.82 -18.42 4.03
C ASP A 164 6.29 -19.00 2.72
N LEU A 165 7.22 -19.43 1.86
CA LEU A 165 6.97 -20.01 0.56
C LEU A 165 6.01 -21.22 0.62
N GLU A 166 6.07 -22.00 1.69
CA GLU A 166 5.23 -23.20 1.87
C GLU A 166 3.73 -22.87 1.76
N VAL A 167 3.32 -21.69 2.23
CA VAL A 167 1.93 -21.21 2.12
C VAL A 167 1.52 -21.09 0.65
N LEU A 168 2.40 -20.52 -0.18
CA LEU A 168 2.15 -20.32 -1.61
C LEU A 168 2.19 -21.65 -2.36
N THR A 169 3.18 -22.50 -2.10
CA THR A 169 3.34 -23.77 -2.82
C THR A 169 2.25 -24.77 -2.45
N THR A 170 1.79 -24.77 -1.21
CA THR A 170 0.62 -25.56 -0.78
C THR A 170 -0.64 -25.07 -1.48
N PHE A 171 -0.92 -23.76 -1.45
CA PHE A 171 -2.13 -23.19 -2.04
C PHE A 171 -2.18 -23.42 -3.56
N TYR A 172 -1.06 -23.16 -4.25
CA TYR A 172 -0.96 -23.36 -5.69
C TYR A 172 -0.61 -24.80 -6.07
N LYS A 173 -0.40 -25.74 -5.14
CA LYS A 173 0.04 -27.12 -5.44
C LYS A 173 1.26 -27.13 -6.37
N LEU A 174 2.34 -26.50 -5.93
CA LEU A 174 3.61 -26.36 -6.67
C LEU A 174 4.72 -27.13 -5.97
N ASP A 175 5.71 -27.58 -6.73
CA ASP A 175 6.95 -28.12 -6.19
C ASP A 175 7.98 -26.99 -6.05
N SER A 176 8.42 -26.70 -4.83
CA SER A 176 9.37 -25.63 -4.55
C SER A 176 10.78 -25.92 -5.05
N SER A 177 11.11 -27.21 -5.22
CA SER A 177 12.44 -27.70 -5.62
C SER A 177 12.56 -27.91 -7.12
N ARG A 178 11.42 -27.94 -7.84
CA ARG A 178 11.39 -28.09 -9.29
C ARG A 178 12.12 -26.93 -9.97
N THR A 179 13.07 -27.27 -10.82
CA THR A 179 13.79 -26.31 -11.65
C THR A 179 12.83 -25.61 -12.61
N PHE A 180 13.00 -24.30 -12.78
CA PHE A 180 12.28 -23.51 -13.78
C PHE A 180 12.55 -24.00 -15.20
N SER A 181 11.69 -23.63 -16.14
CA SER A 181 11.92 -23.98 -17.54
C SER A 181 13.18 -23.29 -18.11
N ASP A 182 13.92 -23.98 -18.98
CA ASP A 182 15.13 -23.42 -19.60
C ASP A 182 14.86 -22.11 -20.34
N SER A 183 13.69 -22.01 -21.00
CA SER A 183 13.26 -20.78 -21.66
C SER A 183 13.04 -19.64 -20.67
N PHE A 184 12.50 -19.91 -19.47
CA PHE A 184 12.32 -18.91 -18.44
C PHE A 184 13.67 -18.45 -17.87
N ILE A 185 14.55 -19.41 -17.52
CA ILE A 185 15.91 -19.13 -17.03
C ILE A 185 16.70 -18.29 -18.05
N ALA A 186 16.70 -18.68 -19.33
CA ALA A 186 17.41 -17.96 -20.37
C ALA A 186 16.93 -16.50 -20.52
N GLN A 187 15.61 -16.27 -20.48
CA GLN A 187 15.05 -14.92 -20.52
C GLN A 187 15.51 -14.10 -19.31
N LEU A 188 15.49 -14.66 -18.09
CA LEU A 188 15.93 -13.95 -16.88
C LEU A 188 17.45 -13.69 -16.86
N CYS A 189 18.28 -14.59 -17.38
CA CYS A 189 19.72 -14.36 -17.53
C CYS A 189 20.00 -13.09 -18.35
N CYS A 190 19.31 -12.92 -19.48
CA CYS A 190 19.46 -11.73 -20.31
C CYS A 190 19.04 -10.44 -19.59
N LEU A 191 18.08 -10.52 -18.66
CA LEU A 191 17.61 -9.36 -17.89
C LEU A 191 18.53 -9.00 -16.72
N ASP A 192 19.17 -9.99 -16.10
CA ASP A 192 20.10 -9.79 -14.99
C ASP A 192 21.36 -9.04 -15.48
N GLU A 193 21.91 -9.40 -16.64
CA GLU A 193 23.12 -8.76 -17.19
C GLU A 193 22.91 -7.28 -17.57
N THR A 194 21.74 -6.90 -18.07
CA THR A 194 21.46 -5.50 -18.44
C THR A 194 21.49 -4.54 -17.25
N GLN A 195 21.24 -5.02 -16.04
CA GLN A 195 21.23 -4.16 -14.83
C GLN A 195 22.63 -3.90 -14.26
N PHE A 196 23.58 -4.81 -14.49
CA PHE A 196 24.97 -4.59 -14.09
C PHE A 196 25.68 -3.59 -15.00
N HIS A 197 25.25 -3.47 -16.26
CA HIS A 197 25.96 -2.63 -17.25
C HIS A 197 25.63 -1.13 -17.20
N ASP A 198 24.49 -0.72 -16.64
CA ASP A 198 24.13 0.71 -16.55
C ASP A 198 24.95 1.49 -15.51
N SER A 199 25.71 0.81 -14.63
CA SER A 199 26.53 1.45 -13.60
C SER A 199 28.03 1.55 -13.94
N GLU A 200 28.51 0.93 -15.03
CA GLU A 200 29.95 0.90 -15.35
C GLU A 200 30.27 1.15 -16.84
N ILE A 201 29.74 2.22 -17.42
CA ILE A 201 30.30 2.75 -18.68
C ILE A 201 31.42 3.75 -18.34
N SER A 202 32.54 3.26 -17.81
CA SER A 202 33.84 3.93 -17.99
C SER A 202 35.04 3.05 -17.61
N LYS A 203 35.50 2.26 -18.58
CA LYS A 203 36.91 2.06 -19.01
C LYS A 203 37.23 0.59 -19.34
N CYS A 204 37.91 0.48 -20.48
CA CYS A 204 38.36 -0.72 -21.16
C CYS A 204 39.37 -1.57 -20.35
N SER A 205 39.22 -2.89 -20.44
CA SER A 205 40.25 -3.90 -20.78
C SER A 205 40.34 -5.13 -19.87
N SER A 206 40.13 -6.30 -20.50
CA SER A 206 40.69 -7.64 -20.24
C SER A 206 40.48 -8.36 -18.89
N THR A 207 39.89 -9.56 -18.99
CA THR A 207 40.05 -10.74 -18.11
C THR A 207 39.50 -10.71 -16.70
N THR A 208 38.20 -10.43 -16.56
CA THR A 208 37.43 -10.87 -15.38
C THR A 208 36.35 -11.85 -15.85
N LYS A 209 36.28 -13.04 -15.23
CA LYS A 209 35.20 -14.00 -15.46
C LYS A 209 33.89 -13.23 -15.32
N SER A 210 33.04 -13.20 -16.35
CA SER A 210 31.74 -12.55 -16.17
C SER A 210 31.06 -13.21 -14.96
N PRO A 211 30.49 -12.42 -14.03
CA PRO A 211 29.76 -12.98 -12.92
C PRO A 211 28.72 -13.96 -13.49
N ARG A 212 28.69 -15.19 -12.96
CA ARG A 212 27.66 -16.16 -13.33
C ARG A 212 26.28 -15.51 -13.08
N PRO A 213 25.35 -15.52 -14.05
CA PRO A 213 24.03 -14.92 -13.87
C PRO A 213 23.35 -15.46 -12.61
N LEU A 214 22.81 -14.57 -11.79
CA LEU A 214 22.30 -14.91 -10.45
C LEU A 214 21.20 -15.97 -10.52
N ILE A 215 20.35 -15.90 -11.55
CA ILE A 215 19.25 -16.83 -11.73
C ILE A 215 19.69 -18.30 -11.89
N LEU A 216 20.93 -18.55 -12.33
CA LEU A 216 21.45 -19.92 -12.44
C LEU A 216 21.67 -20.58 -11.08
N ASP A 217 21.93 -19.79 -10.05
CA ASP A 217 22.09 -20.25 -8.67
C ASP A 217 20.74 -20.23 -7.91
N HIS A 218 19.73 -19.56 -8.49
CA HIS A 218 18.38 -19.39 -7.95
C HIS A 218 17.30 -19.93 -8.90
N ASN A 219 17.54 -21.10 -9.48
CA ASN A 219 16.77 -21.67 -10.59
C ASN A 219 15.51 -22.46 -10.20
N ASN A 220 15.04 -22.34 -8.95
CA ASN A 220 13.79 -22.92 -8.46
C ASN A 220 13.13 -21.98 -7.44
N LEU A 221 11.89 -22.27 -7.04
CA LEU A 221 11.15 -21.38 -6.14
C LEU A 221 11.82 -21.24 -4.77
N SER A 222 12.37 -22.31 -4.21
CA SER A 222 13.00 -22.30 -2.88
C SER A 222 14.24 -21.40 -2.84
N SER A 223 15.15 -21.59 -3.80
CA SER A 223 16.37 -20.79 -3.90
C SER A 223 16.05 -19.35 -4.28
N LEU A 224 15.07 -19.11 -5.15
CA LEU A 224 14.65 -17.75 -5.54
C LEU A 224 13.95 -17.01 -4.40
N TRP A 225 13.11 -17.68 -3.62
CA TRP A 225 12.48 -17.12 -2.43
C TRP A 225 13.52 -16.73 -1.38
N SER A 226 14.55 -17.57 -1.19
CA SER A 226 15.67 -17.27 -0.28
C SER A 226 16.42 -16.00 -0.69
N LEU A 227 16.64 -15.81 -1.99
CA LEU A 227 17.19 -14.56 -2.53
C LEU A 227 16.26 -13.37 -2.26
N MET A 228 14.96 -13.53 -2.50
CA MET A 228 13.97 -12.49 -2.23
C MET A 228 13.96 -12.05 -0.76
N LEU A 229 14.03 -13.00 0.19
CA LEU A 229 14.15 -12.68 1.62
C LEU A 229 15.47 -11.97 1.94
N ALA A 230 16.58 -12.33 1.28
CA ALA A 230 17.85 -11.61 1.44
C ALA A 230 17.77 -10.17 0.94
N GLU A 231 17.03 -9.92 -0.15
CA GLU A 231 16.77 -8.58 -0.67
C GLU A 231 15.84 -7.76 0.24
N PHE A 232 14.89 -8.41 0.93
CA PHE A 232 14.10 -7.77 1.98
C PHE A 232 14.98 -7.30 3.13
N ARG A 233 15.88 -8.15 3.65
CA ARG A 233 16.79 -7.77 4.75
C ARG A 233 17.66 -6.56 4.41
N LYS A 234 18.07 -6.42 3.15
CA LYS A 234 18.82 -5.24 2.67
C LYS A 234 17.95 -3.97 2.61
N SER A 235 16.66 -4.11 2.28
CA SER A 235 15.75 -2.98 2.06
C SER A 235 14.98 -2.57 3.33
N PHE A 236 14.86 -3.49 4.29
CA PHE A 236 14.20 -3.40 5.59
C PHE A 236 15.17 -3.88 6.68
N PRO A 237 16.24 -3.11 6.99
CA PRO A 237 17.33 -3.55 7.88
C PRO A 237 16.86 -3.86 9.32
N ASP A 238 15.79 -3.21 9.78
CA ASP A 238 15.19 -3.39 11.10
C ASP A 238 13.93 -4.26 11.03
N GLY A 239 13.77 -5.03 9.94
CA GLY A 239 12.61 -5.88 9.69
C GLY A 239 11.31 -5.06 9.69
N PRO A 240 10.27 -5.46 10.46
CA PRO A 240 9.02 -4.71 10.54
C PRO A 240 9.17 -3.27 11.03
N ALA A 241 10.20 -2.96 11.83
CA ALA A 241 10.42 -1.61 12.34
C ALA A 241 10.92 -0.63 11.26
N SER A 242 11.45 -1.15 10.14
CA SER A 242 11.74 -0.31 8.97
C SER A 242 10.48 0.11 8.22
N LEU A 243 9.33 -0.53 8.45
CA LEU A 243 8.07 -0.15 7.81
C LEU A 243 7.34 0.92 8.63
N SER A 244 7.09 2.08 8.03
CA SER A 244 6.41 3.18 8.69
C SER A 244 4.95 2.85 8.95
N THR A 245 4.46 3.24 10.14
CA THR A 245 3.04 3.21 10.48
C THR A 245 2.23 4.31 9.77
N HIS A 246 2.87 5.27 9.10
CA HIS A 246 2.16 6.30 8.34
C HIS A 246 1.88 5.82 6.93
N LEU A 247 0.60 5.74 6.59
CA LEU A 247 0.09 5.29 5.29
C LEU A 247 -0.42 6.51 4.51
N LYS A 248 -0.08 6.58 3.22
CA LYS A 248 -0.48 7.68 2.33
C LYS A 248 -1.42 7.18 1.24
N VAL A 249 -2.44 7.98 0.93
CA VAL A 249 -3.20 7.87 -0.32
C VAL A 249 -3.06 9.16 -1.09
N GLU A 250 -2.73 9.04 -2.37
CA GLU A 250 -2.69 10.15 -3.31
C GLU A 250 -3.89 10.06 -4.24
N TYR A 251 -4.68 11.13 -4.29
CA TYR A 251 -5.82 11.21 -5.19
C TYR A 251 -5.42 11.97 -6.44
N ARG A 252 -5.63 11.35 -7.59
CA ARG A 252 -5.39 11.97 -8.90
C ARG A 252 -6.68 12.12 -9.69
N SER A 253 -6.75 13.17 -10.49
CA SER A 253 -7.86 13.39 -11.41
C SER A 253 -7.78 12.35 -12.54
N GLY A 254 -8.90 11.68 -12.81
CA GLY A 254 -8.99 10.68 -13.86
C GLY A 254 -9.01 11.26 -15.27
N GLU A 255 -9.04 12.58 -15.42
CA GLU A 255 -9.06 13.27 -16.71
C GLU A 255 -7.64 13.58 -17.20
N ASP A 256 -6.90 14.35 -16.42
CA ASP A 256 -5.56 14.88 -16.71
C ASP A 256 -4.44 14.17 -15.94
N GLY A 257 -4.75 13.47 -14.83
CA GLY A 257 -3.77 12.80 -13.98
C GLY A 257 -3.19 13.67 -12.86
N ASP A 258 -3.65 14.91 -12.75
CA ASP A 258 -3.17 15.87 -11.75
C ASP A 258 -3.50 15.42 -10.32
N ILE A 259 -2.61 15.77 -9.38
CA ILE A 259 -2.84 15.53 -7.96
C ILE A 259 -3.98 16.44 -7.48
N ILE A 260 -5.05 15.81 -6.97
CA ILE A 260 -6.17 16.48 -6.30
C ILE A 260 -5.80 16.77 -4.83
N GLY A 261 -5.10 15.83 -4.20
CA GLY A 261 -4.65 15.96 -2.82
C GLY A 261 -4.29 14.61 -2.22
N THR A 262 -3.83 14.63 -0.97
CA THR A 262 -3.38 13.44 -0.26
C THR A 262 -4.17 13.25 1.03
N LYS A 263 -4.28 12.01 1.49
CA LYS A 263 -4.72 11.67 2.85
C LYS A 263 -3.65 10.81 3.51
N THR A 264 -3.27 11.17 4.73
CA THR A 264 -2.34 10.39 5.55
C THR A 264 -3.04 9.90 6.82
N PHE A 265 -2.78 8.67 7.23
CA PHE A 265 -3.35 8.08 8.45
C PHE A 265 -2.42 7.04 9.05
N LEU A 266 -2.64 6.68 10.31
CA LEU A 266 -1.84 5.69 11.02
C LEU A 266 -2.37 4.28 10.82
N MET A 267 -1.44 3.34 10.68
CA MET A 267 -1.69 1.91 10.80
C MET A 267 -2.30 1.61 12.16
N ASN A 268 -3.44 0.90 12.17
CA ASN A 268 -4.17 0.52 13.37
C ASN A 268 -4.55 -0.96 13.27
N GLU A 269 -3.72 -1.80 13.86
CA GLU A 269 -3.85 -3.25 13.80
C GLU A 269 -5.12 -3.78 14.52
N PRO A 270 -5.52 -3.26 15.70
CA PRO A 270 -6.80 -3.60 16.32
C PRO A 270 -8.02 -3.24 15.45
N ASP A 271 -8.06 -2.04 14.87
CA ASP A 271 -9.15 -1.59 13.98
C ASP A 271 -9.24 -2.48 12.73
N LEU A 272 -8.09 -2.77 12.09
CA LEU A 272 -8.05 -3.68 10.95
C LEU A 272 -8.56 -5.08 11.32
N THR A 273 -8.13 -5.62 12.46
CA THR A 273 -8.56 -6.95 12.92
C THR A 273 -10.07 -7.00 13.19
N ALA A 274 -10.62 -5.98 13.85
CA ALA A 274 -12.06 -5.88 14.08
C ALA A 274 -12.84 -5.77 12.76
N TYR A 275 -12.35 -4.96 11.82
CA TYR A 275 -12.97 -4.80 10.51
C TYR A 275 -12.97 -6.10 9.70
N LEU A 276 -11.84 -6.80 9.62
CA LEU A 276 -11.75 -8.08 8.93
C LEU A 276 -12.65 -9.13 9.60
N LYS A 277 -12.69 -9.19 10.94
CA LYS A 277 -13.58 -10.10 11.65
C LYS A 277 -15.05 -9.88 11.27
N HIS A 278 -15.53 -8.63 11.31
CA HIS A 278 -16.91 -8.26 10.94
C HIS A 278 -17.27 -8.62 9.50
N LEU A 279 -16.32 -8.48 8.58
CA LEU A 279 -16.50 -8.89 7.18
C LEU A 279 -16.55 -10.41 7.03
N MET A 280 -15.67 -11.14 7.71
CA MET A 280 -15.60 -12.59 7.55
C MET A 280 -16.75 -13.31 8.25
N GLU A 281 -17.31 -12.75 9.31
CA GLU A 281 -18.58 -13.22 9.90
C GLU A 281 -19.71 -13.24 8.85
N TRP A 282 -19.76 -12.23 7.96
CA TRP A 282 -20.73 -12.24 6.86
C TRP A 282 -20.40 -13.30 5.80
N TRP A 283 -19.13 -13.40 5.38
CA TRP A 283 -18.72 -14.41 4.39
C TRP A 283 -18.90 -15.86 4.86
N ARG A 284 -18.85 -16.10 6.17
CA ARG A 284 -19.13 -17.42 6.79
C ARG A 284 -20.62 -17.66 7.07
N GLY A 285 -21.48 -16.66 6.87
CA GLY A 285 -22.91 -16.74 7.18
C GLY A 285 -23.24 -16.66 8.68
N GLU A 286 -22.29 -16.20 9.50
CA GLU A 286 -22.46 -15.99 10.95
C GLU A 286 -23.19 -14.67 11.25
N ARG A 287 -23.24 -13.76 10.28
CA ARG A 287 -23.91 -12.45 10.37
C ARG A 287 -24.77 -12.19 9.14
N MET A 288 -25.95 -11.60 9.36
CA MET A 288 -26.83 -11.15 8.28
C MET A 288 -26.19 -10.01 7.45
N PRO A 289 -26.53 -9.85 6.17
CA PRO A 289 -26.06 -8.72 5.36
C PRO A 289 -26.51 -7.39 5.96
N GLU A 290 -25.58 -6.45 6.04
CA GLU A 290 -25.86 -5.05 6.36
C GLU A 290 -25.95 -4.25 5.07
N GLY A 291 -26.94 -3.37 4.96
CA GLY A 291 -27.01 -2.44 3.85
C GLY A 291 -25.92 -1.38 3.94
N VAL A 292 -25.71 -0.69 2.82
CA VAL A 292 -24.75 0.42 2.76
C VAL A 292 -25.15 1.53 3.72
N VAL A 293 -24.17 2.28 4.20
CA VAL A 293 -24.40 3.57 4.84
C VAL A 293 -25.13 4.53 3.89
N LEU A 294 -25.87 5.50 4.45
CA LEU A 294 -26.78 6.35 3.67
C LEU A 294 -26.06 7.17 2.59
N GLU A 295 -24.84 7.61 2.87
CA GLU A 295 -23.99 8.36 1.93
C GLU A 295 -23.59 7.51 0.71
N GLU A 296 -23.62 6.19 0.83
CA GLU A 296 -23.34 5.25 -0.25
C GLU A 296 -24.61 4.65 -0.88
N ALA A 297 -25.80 5.08 -0.46
CA ALA A 297 -27.07 4.60 -1.01
C ALA A 297 -27.22 4.88 -2.52
N TYR A 298 -26.41 5.77 -3.10
CA TYR A 298 -26.33 5.94 -4.55
C TYR A 298 -25.96 4.64 -5.28
N LYS A 299 -25.22 3.72 -4.63
CA LYS A 299 -24.89 2.39 -5.17
C LYS A 299 -26.13 1.54 -5.41
N CYS A 300 -27.22 1.78 -4.67
CA CYS A 300 -28.49 1.09 -4.86
C CYS A 300 -29.19 1.46 -6.18
N ARG A 301 -28.79 2.55 -6.87
CA ARG A 301 -29.41 2.99 -8.14
C ARG A 301 -29.20 1.99 -9.28
N ASN A 302 -28.11 1.24 -9.24
CA ASN A 302 -27.73 0.27 -10.26
C ASN A 302 -27.72 -1.17 -9.71
N CYS A 303 -28.33 -1.40 -8.54
CA CYS A 303 -28.37 -2.71 -7.90
C CYS A 303 -29.52 -3.53 -8.49
N GLU A 304 -29.22 -4.70 -9.05
CA GLU A 304 -30.21 -5.62 -9.63
C GLU A 304 -31.24 -6.13 -8.59
N PHE A 305 -30.86 -6.16 -7.32
CA PHE A 305 -31.72 -6.57 -6.21
C PHE A 305 -32.46 -5.41 -5.55
N ALA A 306 -32.38 -4.19 -6.10
CA ALA A 306 -32.90 -2.99 -5.44
C ALA A 306 -34.39 -3.11 -5.06
N ASP A 307 -35.19 -3.78 -5.88
CA ASP A 307 -36.65 -3.88 -5.68
C ASP A 307 -37.04 -4.86 -4.58
N ILE A 308 -36.18 -5.85 -4.29
CA ILE A 308 -36.40 -6.85 -3.23
C ILE A 308 -35.48 -6.66 -2.02
N CYS A 309 -34.65 -5.62 -2.01
CA CYS A 309 -33.69 -5.37 -0.94
C CYS A 309 -34.40 -4.92 0.34
N GLU A 310 -34.47 -5.83 1.33
CA GLU A 310 -35.12 -5.58 2.64
C GLU A 310 -34.61 -4.32 3.32
N TRP A 311 -33.30 -4.08 3.29
CA TRP A 311 -32.69 -2.86 3.87
C TRP A 311 -33.22 -1.59 3.20
N ARG A 312 -33.30 -1.56 1.86
CA ARG A 312 -33.78 -0.39 1.10
C ARG A 312 -35.26 -0.16 1.37
N LEU A 313 -36.08 -1.21 1.34
CA LEU A 313 -37.51 -1.14 1.62
C LEU A 313 -37.77 -0.58 3.02
N LYS A 314 -37.03 -1.07 4.02
CA LYS A 314 -37.10 -0.56 5.39
C LYS A 314 -36.73 0.92 5.48
N LYS A 315 -35.68 1.37 4.81
CA LYS A 315 -35.29 2.80 4.78
C LYS A 315 -36.35 3.70 4.15
N VAL A 316 -36.98 3.26 3.07
CA VAL A 316 -38.11 4.00 2.46
C VAL A 316 -39.29 4.10 3.42
N GLU A 317 -39.58 3.04 4.18
CA GLU A 317 -40.64 3.06 5.19
C GLU A 317 -40.31 4.00 6.35
N ASP A 318 -39.08 3.96 6.86
CA ASP A 318 -38.60 4.84 7.93
C ASP A 318 -38.70 6.33 7.51
N ASP A 319 -38.29 6.67 6.29
CA ASP A 319 -38.40 8.03 5.75
C ASP A 319 -39.85 8.51 5.63
N ARG A 320 -40.76 7.62 5.19
CA ARG A 320 -42.21 7.90 5.13
C ARG A 320 -42.78 8.18 6.53
N LYS A 321 -42.39 7.40 7.54
CA LYS A 321 -42.80 7.61 8.94
C LYS A 321 -42.28 8.95 9.47
N LEU A 322 -41.01 9.24 9.22
CA LEU A 322 -40.38 10.49 9.65
C LEU A 322 -41.03 11.72 9.02
N PHE A 323 -41.40 11.64 7.73
CA PHE A 323 -42.13 12.71 7.05
C PHE A 323 -43.49 12.99 7.70
N LYS A 324 -44.27 11.94 8.02
CA LYS A 324 -45.56 12.09 8.70
C LYS A 324 -45.41 12.77 10.06
N LEU A 325 -44.47 12.30 10.88
CA LEU A 325 -44.19 12.88 12.20
C LEU A 325 -43.79 14.37 12.11
N ARG A 326 -42.95 14.73 11.13
CA ARG A 326 -42.56 16.13 10.89
C ARG A 326 -43.75 17.00 10.50
N LYS A 327 -44.65 16.47 9.67
CA LYS A 327 -45.87 17.18 9.26
C LYS A 327 -46.81 17.40 10.44
N GLU A 328 -47.08 16.37 11.23
CA GLU A 328 -47.92 16.45 12.44
C GLU A 328 -47.33 17.44 13.46
N LEU A 329 -46.01 17.44 13.65
CA LEU A 329 -45.34 18.40 14.53
C LEU A 329 -45.50 19.84 14.03
N ALA A 330 -45.35 20.08 12.72
CA ALA A 330 -45.52 21.40 12.14
C ALA A 330 -46.96 21.92 12.25
N GLU A 331 -47.95 21.05 12.05
CA GLU A 331 -49.37 21.37 12.22
C GLU A 331 -49.70 21.71 13.69
N ASN A 332 -49.12 20.96 14.65
CA ASN A 332 -49.30 21.21 16.08
C ASN A 332 -48.60 22.50 16.57
N ILE A 333 -47.49 22.90 15.94
CA ILE A 333 -46.80 24.16 16.25
C ILE A 333 -47.54 25.35 15.63
N GLY A 334 -48.12 25.21 14.43
CA GLY A 334 -48.89 26.27 13.77
C GLY A 334 -50.29 26.53 14.37
N GLN A 335 -50.75 25.68 15.30
CA GLN A 335 -52.02 25.83 16.03
C GLN A 335 -51.84 26.42 17.44
N ARG A 336 -50.61 26.70 17.88
CA ARG A 336 -50.30 27.46 19.10
C ARG A 336 -49.90 28.88 18.74
#